data_AF-A0A956C0X7-F1
#
_entry.id   AF-A0A956C0X7-F1
#
_cell.length_a   1.000
_cell.length_b   1.000
_cell.length_c   1.000
_cell.angle_alpha   90.00
_cell.angle_beta   90.00
_cell.angle_gamma   90.00
#
_symmetry.space_group_name_H-M   'P 1'
#
loop_
_entity.id
_entity.type
_entity.pdbx_description
1 polymer ?
#
loop_
_entity_poly.entity_id
_entity_poly.type
_entity_poly.pdbx_seq_one_letter_code
_entity_poly.pdbx_strand_id
1 'polypeptide(L)'
;MGALASILLLVGLAVLYAAQRIFSGGDAESLHQALLWVGIGLVTGSALWRGMQLTGRSGTAKGAELRLLVAHGGVLFALGLYSLTTDWGVALLGGDPEAKGATILAVLWPAAFLVSGLALLFMELAYRRMPVADAIELRR
;
A
#
# COMPACT_ATOMS: atom_id res chain seq x y z
N MET A 1 11.20 8.23 -12.94
CA MET A 1 10.68 6.87 -13.21
C MET A 1 9.87 6.23 -12.05
N GLY A 2 9.65 6.89 -10.90
CA GLY A 2 8.88 6.33 -9.78
C GLY A 2 7.35 6.36 -9.91
N ALA A 3 6.79 7.13 -10.85
CA ALA A 3 5.35 7.38 -10.95
C ALA A 3 4.52 6.11 -11.22
N LEU A 4 5.08 5.10 -11.92
CA LEU A 4 4.37 3.86 -12.22
C LEU A 4 3.97 3.11 -10.93
N ALA A 5 4.88 2.99 -9.96
CA ALA A 5 4.59 2.32 -8.70
C ALA A 5 3.47 3.04 -7.94
N SER A 6 3.52 4.36 -7.88
CA SER A 6 2.51 5.18 -7.20
C SER A 6 1.15 5.11 -7.91
N ILE A 7 1.14 5.04 -9.25
CA ILE A 7 -0.08 4.83 -10.04
C ILE A 7 -0.65 3.44 -9.76
N LEU A 8 0.18 2.38 -9.79
CA LEU A 8 -0.24 1.01 -9.48
C LEU A 8 -0.84 0.92 -8.07
N LEU A 9 -0.23 1.59 -7.09
CA LEU A 9 -0.76 1.67 -5.73
C LEU A 9 -2.14 2.33 -5.71
N LEU A 10 -2.29 3.53 -6.30
CA LEU A 10 -3.54 4.27 -6.31
C LEU A 10 -4.65 3.52 -7.06
N VAL A 11 -4.34 2.95 -8.22
CA VAL A 11 -5.29 2.15 -9.00
C VAL A 11 -5.68 0.89 -8.24
N GLY A 12 -4.71 0.20 -7.62
CA GLY A 12 -4.99 -0.95 -6.77
C GLY A 12 -5.92 -0.63 -5.60
N LEU A 13 -5.67 0.49 -4.90
CA LEU A 13 -6.55 0.97 -3.82
C LEU A 13 -7.95 1.34 -4.33
N ALA A 14 -8.06 1.99 -5.49
CA ALA A 14 -9.35 2.33 -6.08
C ALA A 14 -10.15 1.09 -6.48
N VAL A 15 -9.48 0.07 -7.03
CA VAL A 15 -10.09 -1.22 -7.36
C VAL A 15 -10.56 -1.94 -6.09
N LEU A 16 -9.74 -1.97 -5.03
CA LEU A 16 -10.14 -2.55 -3.74
C LEU A 16 -11.36 -1.86 -3.15
N TYR A 17 -11.39 -0.53 -3.19
CA TYR A 17 -12.53 0.25 -2.73
C TYR A 17 -13.79 -0.06 -3.55
N ALA A 18 -13.67 -0.12 -4.88
CA ALA A 18 -14.79 -0.45 -5.76
C ALA A 18 -15.31 -1.87 -5.49
N ALA A 19 -14.42 -2.86 -5.33
CA ALA A 19 -14.79 -4.22 -4.99
C ALA A 19 -15.60 -4.29 -3.67
N GLN A 20 -15.10 -3.62 -2.63
CA GLN A 20 -15.70 -3.61 -1.30
C GLN A 20 -16.98 -2.78 -1.19
N ARG A 21 -17.17 -1.76 -2.03
CA ARG A 21 -18.32 -0.85 -1.89
C ARG A 21 -19.42 -1.04 -2.93
N ILE A 22 -19.05 -1.45 -4.14
CA ILE A 22 -19.98 -1.56 -5.28
C ILE A 22 -20.44 -3.01 -5.44
N PHE A 23 -19.56 -3.98 -5.20
CA PHE A 23 -19.80 -5.39 -5.51
C PHE A 23 -19.96 -6.27 -4.26
N SER A 24 -20.18 -5.69 -3.07
CA SER A 24 -20.25 -6.43 -1.80
C SER A 24 -21.60 -7.11 -1.53
N GLY A 25 -22.42 -7.39 -2.56
CA GLY A 25 -23.70 -8.09 -2.39
C GLY A 25 -24.34 -8.56 -3.70
N GLY A 26 -24.83 -9.81 -3.72
CA GLY A 26 -25.61 -10.40 -4.82
C GLY A 26 -24.84 -11.42 -5.70
N ASP A 27 -25.43 -11.77 -6.85
CA ASP A 27 -24.97 -12.78 -7.83
C ASP A 27 -23.57 -12.52 -8.45
N ALA A 28 -22.93 -11.41 -8.09
CA ALA A 28 -21.63 -10.97 -8.59
C ALA A 28 -20.45 -11.34 -7.68
N GLU A 29 -20.60 -12.35 -6.83
CA GLU A 29 -19.58 -12.82 -5.88
C GLU A 29 -18.24 -13.16 -6.58
N SER A 30 -18.30 -13.79 -7.76
CA SER A 30 -17.11 -14.11 -8.55
C SER A 30 -16.36 -12.87 -9.05
N LEU A 31 -17.09 -11.82 -9.45
CA LEU A 31 -16.51 -10.56 -9.89
C LEU A 31 -15.92 -9.77 -8.71
N HIS A 32 -16.61 -9.78 -7.56
CA HIS A 32 -16.09 -9.21 -6.32
C HIS A 32 -14.74 -9.83 -5.94
N GLN A 33 -14.66 -11.16 -5.93
CA GLN A 33 -13.44 -11.88 -5.57
C GLN A 33 -12.31 -11.63 -6.57
N ALA A 34 -12.62 -11.60 -7.88
CA ALA A 34 -11.66 -11.27 -8.92
C ALA A 34 -11.08 -9.85 -8.73
N LEU A 35 -11.93 -8.86 -8.49
CA LEU A 35 -11.49 -7.48 -8.26
C LEU A 35 -10.66 -7.33 -6.98
N LEU A 36 -10.98 -8.06 -5.91
CA LEU A 36 -10.15 -8.08 -4.71
C LEU A 36 -8.75 -8.58 -5.01
N TRP A 37 -8.61 -9.72 -5.69
CA TRP A 37 -7.30 -10.27 -6.03
C TRP A 37 -6.51 -9.37 -6.97
N VAL A 38 -7.17 -8.73 -7.94
CA VAL A 38 -6.54 -7.74 -8.82
C VAL A 38 -6.06 -6.53 -8.02
N GLY A 39 -6.89 -6.00 -7.12
CA GLY A 39 -6.54 -4.89 -6.25
C GLY A 39 -5.35 -5.19 -5.34
N ILE A 40 -5.36 -6.34 -4.66
CA ILE A 40 -4.25 -6.82 -3.83
C ILE A 40 -2.99 -7.00 -4.68
N GLY A 41 -3.11 -7.60 -5.86
CA GLY A 41 -2.00 -7.84 -6.78
C GLY A 41 -1.35 -6.54 -7.26
N LEU A 42 -2.16 -5.52 -7.57
CA LEU A 42 -1.67 -4.19 -7.96
C LEU A 42 -0.93 -3.49 -6.82
N VAL A 43 -1.50 -3.49 -5.62
CA VAL A 43 -0.86 -2.86 -4.44
C VAL A 43 0.44 -3.57 -4.08
N THR A 44 0.43 -4.91 -4.05
CA THR A 44 1.63 -5.71 -3.75
C THR A 44 2.68 -5.56 -4.85
N GLY A 45 2.25 -5.60 -6.11
CA GLY A 45 3.11 -5.38 -7.28
C GLY A 45 3.78 -4.01 -7.26
N SER A 46 3.07 -2.97 -6.80
CA SER A 46 3.66 -1.63 -6.64
C SER A 46 4.83 -1.60 -5.66
N ALA A 47 4.71 -2.29 -4.53
CA ALA A 47 5.76 -2.38 -3.52
C ALA A 47 6.96 -3.22 -4.01
N LEU A 48 6.69 -4.35 -4.68
CA LEU A 48 7.72 -5.19 -5.28
C LEU A 48 8.49 -4.44 -6.37
N TRP A 49 7.79 -3.72 -7.25
CA TRP A 49 8.41 -2.93 -8.30
C TRP A 49 9.33 -1.83 -7.74
N ARG A 50 8.94 -1.23 -6.61
CA ARG A 50 9.78 -0.27 -5.88
C ARG A 50 11.01 -0.96 -5.27
N GLY A 51 10.81 -2.13 -4.67
CA GLY A 51 11.90 -2.95 -4.11
C GLY A 51 12.93 -3.36 -5.15
N MET A 52 12.49 -3.73 -6.37
CA MET A 52 13.39 -4.05 -7.48
C MET A 52 14.19 -2.82 -7.95
N GLN A 53 13.61 -1.62 -7.92
CA GLN A 53 14.35 -0.40 -8.26
C GLN A 53 15.40 -0.02 -7.21
N LEU A 54 15.24 -0.46 -5.96
CA LEU A 54 16.19 -0.19 -4.88
C LEU A 54 17.54 -0.91 -5.09
N THR A 55 17.53 -2.08 -5.73
CA THR A 55 18.76 -2.89 -5.91
C THR A 55 19.74 -2.24 -6.88
N GLY A 56 19.27 -1.44 -7.81
CA GLY A 56 20.09 -0.76 -8.82
C GLY A 56 20.58 0.64 -8.45
N ARG A 57 20.27 1.16 -7.25
CA ARG A 57 20.63 2.54 -6.86
C ARG A 57 21.63 2.58 -5.71
N SER A 58 22.55 3.53 -5.76
CA SER A 58 23.57 3.79 -4.73
C SER A 58 23.40 5.20 -4.12
N GLY A 59 24.11 5.45 -3.01
CA GLY A 59 24.21 6.78 -2.40
C GLY A 59 22.90 7.31 -1.79
N THR A 60 22.76 8.64 -1.83
CA THR A 60 21.64 9.40 -1.24
C THR A 60 20.29 9.06 -1.89
N ALA A 61 20.27 8.69 -3.17
CA ALA A 61 19.07 8.24 -3.87
C ALA A 61 18.50 6.94 -3.28
N LYS A 62 19.34 6.05 -2.76
CA LYS A 62 18.92 4.78 -2.13
C LYS A 62 18.17 5.02 -0.82
N GLY A 63 18.64 5.97 0.00
CA GLY A 63 18.02 6.26 1.29
C GLY A 63 16.60 6.81 1.15
N ALA A 64 16.37 7.64 0.13
CA ALA A 64 15.06 8.23 -0.09
C ALA A 64 14.09 7.23 -0.76
N GLU A 65 14.56 6.33 -1.63
CA GLU A 65 13.76 5.18 -2.13
C GLU A 65 13.42 4.18 -1.01
N LEU A 66 14.31 3.94 -0.06
CA LEU A 66 14.04 3.07 1.09
C LEU A 66 12.87 3.61 1.93
N ARG A 67 12.82 4.94 2.15
CA ARG A 67 11.71 5.58 2.88
C ARG A 67 10.38 5.42 2.15
N LEU A 68 10.38 5.56 0.83
CA LEU A 68 9.21 5.33 -0.01
C LEU A 68 8.75 3.86 0.04
N LEU A 69 9.69 2.91 0.01
CA LEU A 69 9.40 1.50 0.13
C LEU A 69 8.80 1.17 1.50
N VAL A 70 9.35 1.72 2.59
CA VAL A 70 8.79 1.58 3.94
C VAL A 70 7.36 2.12 3.99
N ALA A 71 7.09 3.26 3.37
CA ALA A 71 5.75 3.82 3.36
C ALA A 71 4.76 2.99 2.51
N HIS A 72 5.19 2.37 1.40
CA HIS A 72 4.39 1.35 0.68
C HIS A 72 4.15 0.12 1.57
N GLY A 73 5.17 -0.34 2.29
CA GLY A 73 5.06 -1.41 3.27
C GLY A 73 4.05 -1.08 4.37
N GLY A 74 3.98 0.17 4.82
CA GLY A 74 2.99 0.64 5.78
C GLY A 74 1.55 0.55 5.24
N VAL A 75 1.32 0.85 3.96
CA VAL A 75 0.01 0.66 3.32
C VAL A 75 -0.36 -0.82 3.21
N LEU A 76 0.59 -1.67 2.81
CA LEU A 76 0.39 -3.13 2.79
C LEU A 76 0.09 -3.69 4.17
N PHE A 77 0.82 -3.22 5.18
CA PHE A 77 0.59 -3.59 6.57
C PHE A 77 -0.81 -3.17 7.03
N ALA A 78 -1.26 -1.97 6.70
CA ALA A 78 -2.61 -1.51 7.00
C ALA A 78 -3.69 -2.36 6.29
N LEU A 79 -3.46 -2.77 5.05
CA LEU A 79 -4.34 -3.70 4.34
C LEU A 79 -4.36 -5.10 5.00
N GLY A 80 -3.22 -5.57 5.50
CA GLY A 80 -3.15 -6.80 6.28
C GLY A 80 -3.91 -6.69 7.61
N LEU A 81 -3.83 -5.56 8.29
CA LEU A 81 -4.66 -5.32 9.48
C LEU A 81 -6.15 -5.26 9.13
N TYR A 82 -6.51 -4.66 7.99
CA TYR A 82 -7.88 -4.67 7.51
C TYR A 82 -8.38 -6.09 7.21
N SER A 83 -7.58 -6.96 6.59
CA SER A 83 -8.00 -8.34 6.32
C SER A 83 -8.29 -9.12 7.61
N LEU A 84 -7.57 -8.82 8.71
CA LEU A 84 -7.85 -9.38 10.03
C LEU A 84 -9.21 -8.93 10.62
N THR A 85 -9.80 -7.84 10.13
CA THR A 85 -11.16 -7.40 10.51
C THR A 85 -12.28 -8.09 9.75
N THR A 86 -11.96 -8.85 8.70
CA THR A 86 -12.94 -9.59 7.90
C THR A 86 -13.27 -10.94 8.55
N ASP A 87 -14.39 -11.57 8.17
CA ASP A 87 -14.81 -12.88 8.70
C ASP A 87 -13.71 -13.94 8.57
N TRP A 88 -12.98 -13.92 7.45
CA TRP A 88 -11.82 -14.81 7.24
C TRP A 88 -10.69 -14.54 8.24
N GLY A 89 -10.39 -13.26 8.52
CA GLY A 89 -9.37 -12.86 9.47
C GLY A 89 -9.72 -13.21 10.91
N VAL A 90 -10.97 -13.02 11.30
CA VAL A 90 -11.49 -13.41 12.61
C VAL A 90 -11.44 -14.93 12.80
N ALA A 91 -11.82 -15.70 11.77
CA ALA A 91 -11.70 -17.15 11.77
C ALA A 91 -10.24 -17.62 11.93
N LEU A 92 -9.28 -16.94 11.28
CA LEU A 92 -7.86 -17.25 11.38
C LEU A 92 -7.28 -17.03 12.78
N LEU A 93 -7.79 -16.01 13.50
CA LEU A 93 -7.38 -15.68 14.86
C LEU A 93 -8.02 -16.60 15.92
N GLY A 94 -8.92 -17.50 15.52
CA GLY A 94 -9.65 -18.39 16.43
C GLY A 94 -10.49 -17.63 17.47
N GLY A 95 -10.87 -16.38 17.15
CA GLY A 95 -11.40 -15.42 18.10
C GLY A 95 -12.90 -15.17 17.94
N ASP A 96 -13.53 -14.76 19.04
CA ASP A 96 -14.89 -14.25 19.09
C ASP A 96 -14.95 -12.83 18.47
N PRO A 97 -15.83 -12.54 17.49
CA PRO A 97 -15.91 -11.22 16.84
C PRO A 97 -16.18 -10.04 17.79
N GLU A 98 -16.66 -10.30 19.01
CA GLU A 98 -16.94 -9.29 20.04
C GLU A 98 -15.75 -8.99 20.97
N ALA A 99 -14.60 -9.62 20.77
CA ALA A 99 -13.43 -9.42 21.62
C ALA A 99 -12.86 -7.99 21.51
N LYS A 100 -12.26 -7.47 22.60
CA LYS A 100 -11.56 -6.16 22.66
C LYS A 100 -10.55 -5.93 21.52
N GLY A 101 -10.04 -7.01 20.91
CA GLY A 101 -9.19 -6.96 19.73
C GLY A 101 -9.87 -6.31 18.52
N ALA A 102 -11.16 -6.55 18.29
CA ALA A 102 -11.90 -5.99 17.16
C ALA A 102 -11.91 -4.45 17.18
N THR A 103 -12.16 -3.85 18.35
CA THR A 103 -12.12 -2.38 18.52
C THR A 103 -10.72 -1.82 18.27
N ILE A 104 -9.67 -2.50 18.75
CA ILE A 104 -8.28 -2.08 18.51
C ILE A 104 -7.97 -2.13 17.02
N LEU A 105 -8.28 -3.24 16.34
CA LEU A 105 -8.05 -3.36 14.90
C LEU A 105 -8.84 -2.30 14.11
N ALA A 106 -10.10 -2.05 14.47
CA ALA A 106 -10.96 -1.07 13.83
C ALA A 106 -10.37 0.36 13.83
N VAL A 107 -9.56 0.71 14.83
CA VAL A 107 -8.87 2.00 14.93
C VAL A 107 -7.43 1.94 14.39
N LEU A 108 -6.77 0.78 14.51
CA LEU A 108 -5.37 0.63 14.14
C LEU A 108 -5.17 0.62 12.63
N TRP A 109 -6.00 -0.11 11.88
CA TRP A 109 -5.83 -0.20 10.42
C TRP A 109 -6.03 1.15 9.71
N PRO A 110 -7.06 1.98 10.03
CA PRO A 110 -7.22 3.29 9.40
C PRO A 110 -6.12 4.25 9.80
N ALA A 111 -5.67 4.21 11.06
CA ALA A 111 -4.57 5.04 11.55
C ALA A 111 -3.26 4.72 10.81
N ALA A 112 -2.93 3.43 10.70
CA ALA A 112 -1.76 2.96 9.94
C ALA A 112 -1.84 3.35 8.47
N PHE A 113 -3.03 3.23 7.86
CA PHE A 113 -3.29 3.63 6.49
C PHE A 113 -3.11 5.14 6.29
N LEU A 114 -3.69 5.97 7.16
CA LEU A 114 -3.59 7.42 7.09
C LEU A 114 -2.14 7.90 7.24
N VAL A 115 -1.43 7.41 8.25
CA VAL A 115 -0.03 7.80 8.49
C VAL A 115 0.85 7.42 7.29
N SER A 116 0.71 6.19 6.80
CA SER A 116 1.52 5.69 5.68
C SER A 116 1.15 6.37 4.36
N GLY A 117 -0.14 6.56 4.11
CA GLY A 117 -0.67 7.21 2.91
C GLY A 117 -0.31 8.70 2.84
N LEU A 118 -0.39 9.42 3.96
CA LEU A 118 0.06 10.82 4.04
C LEU A 118 1.56 10.92 3.82
N ALA A 119 2.35 10.07 4.48
CA ALA A 119 3.80 10.04 4.29
C ALA A 119 4.15 9.82 2.81
N LEU A 120 3.49 8.87 2.14
CA LEU A 120 3.65 8.64 0.70
C LEU A 120 3.30 9.86 -0.14
N LEU A 121 2.15 10.48 0.11
CA LEU A 121 1.70 11.66 -0.61
C LEU A 121 2.72 12.80 -0.50
N PHE A 122 3.18 13.10 0.72
CA PHE A 122 4.18 14.14 0.96
C PHE A 122 5.51 13.82 0.29
N MET A 123 5.98 12.57 0.38
CA MET A 123 7.23 12.17 -0.27
C MET A 123 7.11 12.30 -1.79
N GLU A 124 6.04 11.82 -2.41
CA GLU A 124 5.81 11.93 -3.86
C GLU A 124 5.71 13.38 -4.34
N LEU A 125 5.01 14.24 -3.59
CA LEU A 125 4.93 15.67 -3.87
C LEU A 125 6.31 16.35 -3.78
N ALA A 126 7.08 16.02 -2.74
CA ALA A 126 8.43 16.55 -2.56
C ALA A 126 9.36 16.09 -3.69
N TYR A 127 9.31 14.80 -4.06
CA TYR A 127 10.12 14.24 -5.13
C TYR A 127 9.83 14.86 -6.50
N ARG A 128 8.57 15.16 -6.80
CA ARG A 128 8.21 15.86 -8.05
C ARG A 128 8.73 17.30 -8.11
N ARG A 129 8.97 17.92 -6.96
CA ARG A 129 9.43 19.32 -6.86
C ARG A 129 10.93 19.47 -6.64
N MET A 130 11.66 18.39 -6.37
CA MET A 130 13.11 18.41 -6.35
C MET A 130 13.65 18.25 -7.78
N PRO A 131 14.32 19.27 -8.35
CA PRO A 131 15.17 19.04 -9.52
C PRO A 131 16.28 18.10 -9.06
N VAL A 132 16.27 16.87 -9.57
CA VAL A 132 17.35 15.92 -9.31
C VAL A 132 18.61 16.54 -9.91
N ALA A 133 19.52 16.97 -9.04
CA ALA A 133 20.84 17.43 -9.43
C ALA A 133 21.67 16.22 -9.87
N ASP A 134 21.38 15.67 -11.05
CA ASP A 134 22.13 14.56 -11.67
C ASP A 134 23.53 14.99 -12.17
N ALA A 135 24.10 16.12 -11.71
CA ALA A 135 25.24 16.76 -12.38
C ALA A 135 26.52 16.98 -11.54
N ILE A 136 26.58 16.68 -10.24
CA ILE A 136 27.73 17.12 -9.40
C ILE A 136 28.71 15.99 -8.98
N GLU A 137 28.44 14.71 -9.27
CA GLU A 137 29.34 13.61 -8.82
C GLU A 137 30.27 13.00 -9.90
N LEU A 138 30.38 13.58 -11.09
CA LEU A 138 31.37 13.13 -12.11
C LEU A 138 32.70 13.92 -12.11
N ARG A 139 33.01 14.68 -11.06
CA ARG A 139 34.35 15.25 -10.84
C ARG A 139 34.94 14.76 -9.51
N ARG A 140 35.47 13.55 -9.49
CA ARG A 140 36.75 13.23 -8.83
C ARG A 140 37.23 11.83 -9.15
#